data_AF-A0A0E3VUK1-F1
#
_entry.id   AF-A0A0E3VUK1-F1
#
_cell.length_a   1.000
_cell.length_b   1.000
_cell.length_c   1.000
_cell.angle_alpha   90.00
_cell.angle_beta   90.00
_cell.angle_gamma   90.00
#
_symmetry.space_group_name_H-M   'P 1'
#
loop_
_entity.id
_entity.type
_entity.pdbx_description
1 polymer ?
#
loop_
_entity_poly.entity_id
_entity_poly.type
_entity_poly.pdbx_seq_one_letter_code
_entity_poly.pdbx_strand_id
1 'polypeptide(L)'
;MCVALLTYADLSARLKISREAARSLARRRRLPRSRSDDGKALISVDFSELRYTSRPRRARQAGHIDAAMAKIEAVEPFPFRRSRNGALDSCSDAFSSREPAPTSLENALEINALKAEVARLEEVAAAYRAVFERERERADRLAVELMQAAAETAAANAWAARLEDEVADLRTGRRPGGGIAGQAALRLGHLAAAIVQADRAARR
;
A
#
# COMPACT_ATOMS: atom_id res chain seq x y z
N MET A 1 -14.59 -37.16 5.57
CA MET A 1 -13.18 -36.73 5.45
C MET A 1 -13.18 -35.36 4.77
N CYS A 2 -13.16 -34.27 5.52
CA CYS A 2 -13.35 -32.91 4.97
C CYS A 2 -12.00 -32.35 4.50
N VAL A 3 -11.59 -32.73 3.30
CA VAL A 3 -10.43 -32.16 2.62
C VAL A 3 -10.83 -30.80 2.06
N ALA A 4 -10.32 -29.71 2.64
CA ALA A 4 -10.58 -28.37 2.12
C ALA A 4 -9.42 -27.91 1.24
N LEU A 5 -9.74 -27.38 0.05
CA LEU A 5 -8.80 -26.65 -0.79
C LEU A 5 -8.76 -25.19 -0.34
N LEU A 6 -7.63 -24.76 0.22
CA LEU A 6 -7.49 -23.40 0.76
C LEU A 6 -6.25 -22.72 0.22
N THR A 7 -6.34 -21.40 0.05
CA THR A 7 -5.17 -20.60 -0.26
C THR A 7 -4.27 -20.47 0.97
N TYR A 8 -3.00 -20.09 0.77
CA TYR A 8 -2.11 -19.80 1.89
C TYR A 8 -2.63 -18.69 2.81
N ALA A 9 -3.40 -17.73 2.28
CA ALA A 9 -3.99 -16.65 3.06
C ALA A 9 -5.07 -17.19 4.00
N ASP A 10 -5.99 -18.00 3.47
CA ASP A 10 -7.07 -18.59 4.25
C ASP A 10 -6.55 -19.59 5.29
N LEU A 11 -5.52 -20.37 4.92
CA LEU A 11 -4.82 -21.28 5.82
C LEU A 11 -4.14 -20.50 6.97
N SER A 12 -3.51 -19.36 6.66
CA SER A 12 -2.84 -18.53 7.65
C SER A 12 -3.81 -17.84 8.62
N ALA A 13 -4.93 -17.34 8.12
CA ALA A 13 -5.99 -16.74 8.92
C ALA A 13 -6.62 -17.76 9.90
N ARG A 14 -6.87 -18.99 9.43
CA ARG A 14 -7.46 -20.05 10.24
C ARG A 14 -6.52 -20.61 11.31
N LEU A 15 -5.21 -20.66 11.04
CA LEU A 15 -4.22 -21.13 12.01
C LEU A 15 -3.64 -20.02 12.90
N LYS A 16 -4.07 -18.76 12.72
CA LYS A 16 -3.51 -17.58 13.42
C LYS A 16 -1.98 -17.47 13.28
N ILE A 17 -1.47 -17.73 12.08
CA ILE A 17 -0.03 -17.67 11.75
C ILE A 17 0.21 -16.71 10.59
N SER A 18 1.47 -16.32 10.38
CA SER A 18 1.85 -15.57 9.17
C SER A 18 1.63 -16.40 7.89
N ARG A 19 1.28 -15.73 6.79
CA ARG A 19 1.16 -16.33 5.44
C ARG A 19 2.43 -17.10 5.02
N GLU A 20 3.60 -16.63 5.41
CA GLU A 20 4.86 -17.31 5.11
C GLU A 20 5.06 -18.56 5.98
N ALA A 21 4.61 -18.53 7.24
CA ALA A 21 4.61 -19.69 8.12
C ALA A 21 3.68 -20.78 7.58
N ALA A 22 2.51 -20.41 7.05
CA ALA A 22 1.61 -21.30 6.32
C ALA A 22 2.30 -21.94 5.09
N ARG A 23 3.07 -21.16 4.32
CA ARG A 23 3.83 -21.66 3.16
C ARG A 23 4.94 -22.64 3.57
N SER A 24 5.66 -22.32 4.65
CA SER A 24 6.71 -23.17 5.22
C SER A 24 6.13 -24.47 5.78
N LEU A 25 5.00 -24.40 6.49
CA LEU A 25 4.28 -25.57 7.01
C LEU A 25 3.88 -26.53 5.88
N ALA A 26 3.31 -26.00 4.79
CA ALA A 26 2.94 -26.80 3.63
C ALA A 26 4.14 -27.44 2.92
N ARG A 27 5.29 -26.74 2.83
CA ARG A 27 6.55 -27.33 2.32
C ARG A 27 7.04 -28.46 3.21
N ARG A 28 7.08 -28.23 4.53
CA ARG A 28 7.60 -29.21 5.50
C ARG A 28 6.75 -30.49 5.54
N ARG A 29 5.43 -30.35 5.43
CA ARG A 29 4.48 -31.47 5.46
C ARG A 29 4.20 -32.07 4.09
N ARG A 30 4.84 -31.57 3.03
CA ARG A 30 4.65 -31.99 1.63
C ARG A 30 3.15 -32.09 1.25
N LEU A 31 2.36 -31.11 1.69
CA LEU A 31 0.92 -31.12 1.44
C LEU A 31 0.62 -31.06 -0.06
N PRO A 32 -0.41 -31.75 -0.56
CA PRO A 32 -0.79 -31.71 -1.96
C PRO A 32 -1.13 -30.28 -2.37
N ARG A 33 -0.48 -29.81 -3.45
CA ARG A 33 -0.65 -28.47 -4.01
C ARG A 33 -1.36 -28.57 -5.35
N SER A 34 -2.46 -27.85 -5.49
CA SER A 34 -3.15 -27.64 -6.76
C SER A 34 -3.12 -26.16 -7.13
N ARG A 35 -3.44 -25.86 -8.38
CA ARG A 35 -3.66 -24.49 -8.84
C ARG A 35 -5.17 -24.24 -8.91
N SER A 36 -5.62 -23.15 -8.31
CA SER A 36 -6.97 -22.60 -8.53
C SER A 36 -7.07 -22.07 -9.96
N ASP A 37 -8.30 -21.92 -10.44
CA ASP A 37 -8.63 -21.27 -11.71
C ASP A 37 -8.05 -19.84 -11.80
N ASP A 38 -8.02 -19.13 -10.66
CA ASP A 38 -7.39 -17.81 -10.50
C ASP A 38 -5.84 -17.82 -10.51
N GLY A 39 -5.19 -18.95 -10.83
CA GLY A 39 -3.73 -19.11 -10.78
C GLY A 39 -3.12 -19.15 -9.37
N LYS A 40 -3.94 -19.02 -8.31
CA LYS A 40 -3.49 -19.09 -6.91
C LYS A 40 -3.21 -20.54 -6.49
N ALA A 41 -2.15 -20.75 -5.72
CA ALA A 41 -1.83 -22.08 -5.19
C ALA A 41 -2.77 -22.44 -4.03
N LEU A 42 -3.49 -23.55 -4.22
CA LEU A 42 -4.38 -24.17 -3.25
C LEU A 42 -3.68 -25.34 -2.57
N ILE A 43 -3.98 -25.54 -1.29
CA ILE A 43 -3.48 -26.66 -0.50
C ILE A 43 -4.67 -27.47 -0.03
N SER A 44 -4.58 -28.77 -0.24
CA SER A 44 -5.47 -29.77 0.33
C SER A 44 -5.08 -30.03 1.78
N VAL A 45 -5.95 -29.69 2.74
CA VAL A 45 -5.70 -29.88 4.17
C VAL A 45 -6.82 -30.70 4.81
N ASP A 46 -6.44 -31.74 5.56
CA ASP A 46 -7.29 -32.36 6.56
C ASP A 46 -7.02 -31.71 7.93
N PHE A 47 -8.07 -31.15 8.53
CA PHE A 47 -7.97 -30.37 9.75
C PHE A 47 -7.91 -31.21 11.03
N SER A 48 -8.24 -32.49 10.94
CA SER A 48 -8.19 -33.40 12.08
C SER A 48 -6.75 -33.58 12.60
N GLU A 49 -5.76 -33.42 11.71
CA GLU A 49 -4.35 -33.70 12.00
C GLU A 49 -3.48 -32.43 12.17
N LEU A 50 -3.98 -31.25 11.78
CA LEU A 50 -3.14 -30.07 11.62
C LEU A 50 -3.13 -29.17 12.87
N ARG A 51 -2.32 -29.53 13.87
CA ARG A 51 -1.97 -28.63 14.99
C ARG A 51 -0.65 -27.89 14.69
N TYR A 52 -0.72 -26.57 14.60
CA TYR A 52 0.48 -25.72 14.49
C TYR A 52 1.06 -25.44 15.89
N THR A 53 2.26 -25.95 16.17
CA THR A 53 3.07 -25.55 17.32
C THR A 53 4.25 -24.71 16.82
N SER A 54 4.34 -23.47 17.30
CA SER A 54 5.46 -22.57 17.00
C SER A 54 6.76 -23.21 17.51
N ARG A 55 7.65 -23.58 16.59
CA ARG A 55 8.98 -24.06 16.98
C ARG A 55 9.81 -22.88 17.50
N PRO A 56 10.46 -23.00 18.67
CA PRO A 56 11.42 -21.99 19.09
C PRO A 56 12.51 -21.87 18.02
N ARG A 57 12.95 -20.64 17.77
CA ARG A 57 14.06 -20.35 16.85
C ARG A 57 15.26 -21.19 17.28
N ARG A 58 15.66 -22.18 16.46
CA ARG A 58 16.97 -22.83 16.61
C ARG A 58 18.01 -21.74 16.39
N ALA A 59 18.52 -21.17 17.48
CA ALA A 59 19.77 -20.45 17.46
C ALA A 59 20.79 -21.37 16.76
N ARG A 60 21.60 -20.82 15.84
CA ARG A 60 22.71 -21.55 15.24
C ARG A 60 23.63 -21.97 16.39
N GLN A 61 23.55 -23.25 16.75
CA GLN A 61 24.32 -23.83 17.84
C GLN A 61 25.77 -23.88 17.37
N ALA A 62 26.64 -23.12 18.04
CA ALA A 62 28.05 -22.95 17.69
C ALA A 62 28.86 -24.26 17.68
N GLY A 63 28.33 -25.36 18.23
CA GLY A 63 29.03 -26.65 18.29
C GLY A 63 29.09 -27.46 16.99
N HIS A 64 28.55 -26.96 15.86
CA HIS A 64 28.61 -27.69 14.59
C HIS A 64 29.92 -27.48 13.82
N ILE A 65 30.69 -26.44 14.18
CA ILE A 65 32.02 -26.17 13.60
C ILE A 65 33.07 -27.06 14.27
N ASP A 66 33.03 -27.20 15.60
CA ASP A 66 33.96 -28.06 16.33
C ASP A 66 33.77 -29.55 16.01
N ALA A 67 32.51 -30.00 15.88
CA ALA A 67 32.19 -31.36 15.42
C ALA A 67 32.55 -31.60 13.95
N ALA A 68 32.56 -30.56 13.12
CA ALA A 68 33.01 -30.64 11.73
C ALA A 68 34.54 -30.64 11.63
N MET A 69 35.23 -29.85 12.47
CA MET A 69 36.69 -29.84 12.57
C MET A 69 37.24 -31.17 13.10
N ALA A 70 36.63 -31.74 14.14
CA ALA A 70 37.01 -33.07 14.65
C ALA A 70 36.79 -34.18 13.61
N LYS A 71 35.82 -34.02 12.68
CA LYS A 71 35.60 -34.95 11.58
C LYS A 71 36.61 -34.79 10.44
N ILE A 72 37.13 -33.59 10.21
CA ILE A 72 38.19 -33.34 9.22
C ILE A 72 39.53 -33.87 9.74
N GLU A 73 39.79 -33.74 11.04
CA GLU A 73 41.01 -34.23 11.69
C GLU A 73 41.04 -35.77 11.84
N ALA A 74 39.86 -36.42 11.86
CA ALA A 74 39.72 -37.88 11.86
C ALA A 74 39.70 -38.51 10.46
N VAL A 75 39.79 -37.73 9.38
CA VAL A 75 40.00 -38.25 8.03
C VAL A 75 41.49 -38.52 7.89
N GLU A 76 41.88 -39.79 8.06
CA GLU A 76 43.23 -40.21 7.67
C GLU A 76 43.51 -39.76 6.22
N PRO A 77 44.71 -39.22 5.95
CA PRO A 77 45.09 -38.87 4.59
C PRO A 77 45.04 -40.15 3.76
N PHE A 78 44.17 -40.15 2.73
CA PHE A 78 43.98 -41.18 1.71
C PHE A 78 44.96 -42.36 1.77
N PRO A 79 44.48 -43.61 1.87
CA PRO A 79 45.39 -44.75 1.82
C PRO A 79 45.83 -44.92 0.37
N PHE A 80 46.94 -44.30 -0.01
CA PHE A 80 47.69 -44.76 -1.16
C PHE A 80 48.19 -46.16 -0.83
N ARG A 81 47.43 -47.19 -1.22
CA ARG A 81 47.94 -48.57 -1.23
C ARG A 81 49.06 -48.63 -2.27
N ARG A 82 50.29 -48.43 -1.81
CA ARG A 82 51.49 -48.80 -2.56
C ARG A 82 51.50 -50.32 -2.68
N SER A 83 50.97 -50.85 -3.78
CA SER A 83 51.15 -52.26 -4.15
C SER A 83 52.66 -52.53 -4.25
N ARG A 84 53.11 -53.65 -3.69
CA ARG A 84 54.54 -54.04 -3.71
C ARG A 84 55.06 -54.41 -5.11
N ASN A 85 54.22 -54.35 -6.14
CA ASN A 85 54.61 -54.66 -7.51
C ASN A 85 54.30 -53.44 -8.38
N GLY A 86 55.33 -52.69 -8.78
CA GLY A 86 55.21 -51.38 -9.45
C GLY A 86 54.68 -51.42 -10.88
N ALA A 87 53.39 -51.63 -11.06
CA ALA A 87 52.68 -51.39 -12.32
C ALA A 87 51.61 -50.30 -12.12
N LEU A 88 51.70 -49.23 -12.91
CA LEU A 88 50.73 -48.14 -12.96
C LEU A 88 49.55 -48.57 -13.85
N ASP A 89 48.51 -49.16 -13.25
CA ASP A 89 47.24 -49.30 -13.95
C ASP A 89 46.52 -47.95 -13.95
N SER A 90 46.37 -47.40 -15.15
CA SER A 90 45.84 -46.08 -15.44
C SER A 90 44.33 -46.01 -15.13
N CYS A 91 43.98 -45.47 -13.96
CA CYS A 91 42.58 -45.16 -13.59
C CYS A 91 42.24 -43.68 -13.87
N SER A 92 42.44 -43.22 -15.12
CA SER A 92 42.09 -41.84 -15.52
C SER A 92 40.64 -41.66 -16.00
N ASP A 93 39.89 -42.74 -16.24
CA ASP A 93 38.56 -42.64 -16.88
C ASP A 93 37.42 -42.15 -15.98
N ALA A 94 37.56 -42.18 -14.65
CA ALA A 94 36.48 -41.80 -13.74
C ALA A 94 36.36 -40.27 -13.49
N PHE A 95 37.35 -39.47 -13.91
CA PHE A 95 37.37 -38.02 -13.70
C PHE A 95 36.89 -37.21 -14.93
N SER A 96 36.80 -37.84 -16.10
CA SER A 96 36.51 -37.17 -17.38
C SER A 96 35.01 -36.84 -17.58
N SER A 97 34.12 -37.38 -16.74
CA SER A 97 32.67 -37.23 -16.85
C SER A 97 32.03 -36.26 -15.86
N ARG A 98 32.84 -35.55 -15.05
CA ARG A 98 32.35 -34.41 -14.26
C ARG A 98 32.43 -33.16 -15.12
N GLU A 99 31.28 -32.52 -15.34
CA GLU A 99 31.24 -31.16 -15.89
C GLU A 99 32.26 -30.29 -15.13
N PRO A 100 33.13 -29.56 -15.86
CA PRO A 100 34.15 -28.75 -15.21
C PRO A 100 33.46 -27.74 -14.29
N ALA A 101 33.80 -27.76 -13.01
CA ALA A 101 33.35 -26.74 -12.08
C ALA A 101 33.80 -25.37 -12.65
N PRO A 102 32.90 -24.36 -12.70
CA PRO A 102 33.24 -23.06 -13.27
C PRO A 102 34.48 -22.52 -12.58
N THR A 103 35.44 -22.06 -13.39
CA THR A 103 36.73 -21.64 -12.88
C THR A 103 36.56 -20.39 -12.00
N SER A 104 37.49 -20.17 -11.07
CA SER A 104 37.48 -18.99 -10.20
C SER A 104 37.43 -17.66 -10.98
N LEU A 105 37.91 -17.64 -12.23
CA LEU A 105 37.86 -16.51 -13.14
C LEU A 105 36.43 -16.23 -13.65
N GLU A 106 35.72 -17.25 -14.11
CA GLU A 106 34.31 -17.13 -14.56
C GLU A 106 33.42 -16.59 -13.46
N ASN A 107 33.56 -17.12 -12.24
CA ASN A 107 32.85 -16.63 -11.08
C ASN A 107 33.16 -15.15 -10.79
N ALA A 108 34.41 -14.71 -10.96
CA ALA A 108 34.79 -13.32 -10.74
C ALA A 108 34.19 -12.37 -11.80
N LEU A 109 34.12 -12.81 -13.06
CA LEU A 109 33.47 -12.06 -14.14
C LEU A 109 31.97 -11.91 -13.90
N GLU A 110 31.28 -12.98 -13.52
CA GLU A 110 29.86 -12.94 -13.19
C GLU A 110 29.55 -12.02 -12.00
N ILE A 111 30.39 -12.07 -10.95
CA ILE A 111 30.26 -11.18 -9.79
C ILE A 111 30.42 -9.71 -10.21
N ASN A 112 31.39 -9.42 -11.09
CA ASN A 112 31.60 -8.06 -11.57
C ASN A 112 30.44 -7.58 -12.48
N ALA A 113 29.88 -8.45 -13.31
CA ALA A 113 28.70 -8.15 -14.10
C ALA A 113 27.48 -7.85 -13.23
N LEU A 114 27.25 -8.65 -12.19
CA LEU A 114 26.17 -8.41 -11.22
C LEU A 114 26.36 -7.11 -10.45
N LYS A 115 27.59 -6.76 -10.07
CA LYS A 115 27.88 -5.46 -9.43
C LYS A 115 27.58 -4.29 -10.37
N ALA A 116 27.94 -4.39 -11.64
CA ALA A 116 27.63 -3.36 -12.63
C ALA A 116 26.11 -3.21 -12.81
N GLU A 117 25.37 -4.32 -12.81
CA GLU A 117 23.91 -4.28 -12.93
C GLU A 117 23.24 -3.71 -11.67
N VAL A 118 23.75 -4.03 -10.47
CA VAL A 118 23.28 -3.40 -9.22
C VAL A 118 23.48 -1.88 -9.27
N ALA A 119 24.65 -1.41 -9.70
CA ALA A 119 24.90 0.03 -9.83
C ALA A 119 23.92 0.70 -10.82
N ARG A 120 23.65 0.07 -11.96
CA ARG A 120 22.65 0.56 -12.93
C ARG A 120 21.24 0.61 -12.33
N LEU A 121 20.83 -0.44 -11.61
CA LEU A 121 19.53 -0.48 -10.96
C LEU A 121 19.40 0.56 -9.85
N GLU A 122 20.47 0.86 -9.13
CA GLU A 122 20.52 1.92 -8.12
C GLU A 122 20.36 3.31 -8.76
N GLU A 123 21.01 3.57 -9.89
CA GLU A 123 20.82 4.82 -10.66
C GLU A 123 19.38 4.97 -11.14
N VAL A 124 18.80 3.91 -11.70
CA VAL A 124 17.40 3.89 -12.14
C VAL A 124 16.45 4.10 -10.96
N ALA A 125 16.70 3.46 -9.82
CA ALA A 125 15.90 3.64 -8.61
C ALA A 125 16.00 5.08 -8.06
N ALA A 126 17.19 5.69 -8.11
CA ALA A 126 17.38 7.09 -7.73
C ALA A 126 16.61 8.02 -8.67
N ALA A 127 16.63 7.78 -9.98
CA ALA A 127 15.86 8.54 -10.94
C ALA A 127 14.34 8.47 -10.66
N TYR A 128 13.80 7.27 -10.41
CA TYR A 128 12.38 7.13 -10.05
C TYR A 128 12.03 7.81 -8.73
N ARG A 129 12.90 7.74 -7.72
CA ARG A 129 12.70 8.45 -6.44
C ARG A 129 12.62 9.96 -6.66
N ALA A 130 13.51 10.54 -7.47
CA ALA A 130 13.48 11.96 -7.78
C ALA A 130 12.19 12.38 -8.49
N VAL A 131 11.71 11.59 -9.46
CA VAL A 131 10.42 11.85 -10.13
C VAL A 131 9.26 11.80 -9.14
N PHE A 132 9.25 10.80 -8.26
CA PHE A 132 8.22 10.64 -7.25
C PHE A 132 8.19 11.82 -6.26
N GLU A 133 9.35 12.24 -5.77
CA GLU A 133 9.46 13.38 -4.84
C GLU A 133 8.98 14.68 -5.48
N ARG A 134 9.36 14.93 -6.74
CA ARG A 134 8.86 16.08 -7.49
C ARG A 134 7.34 16.06 -7.63
N GLU A 135 6.75 14.91 -7.89
CA GLU A 135 5.29 14.80 -8.03
C GLU A 135 4.59 14.97 -6.67
N ARG A 136 5.19 14.46 -5.59
CA ARG A 136 4.73 14.69 -4.23
C ARG A 136 4.72 16.19 -3.90
N GLU A 137 5.81 16.91 -4.16
CA GLU A 137 5.90 18.36 -3.93
C GLU A 137 4.91 19.16 -4.79
N ARG A 138 4.57 18.68 -5.99
CA ARG A 138 3.52 19.29 -6.82
C ARG A 138 2.15 19.05 -6.20
N ALA A 139 1.87 17.83 -5.76
CA ALA A 139 0.62 17.49 -5.09
C ALA A 139 0.44 18.30 -3.79
N ASP A 140 1.50 18.44 -2.99
CA ASP A 140 1.48 19.22 -1.75
C ASP A 140 1.17 20.70 -2.01
N ARG A 141 1.76 21.29 -3.06
CA ARG A 141 1.44 22.66 -3.49
C ARG A 141 -0.01 22.82 -3.94
N LEU A 142 -0.50 21.91 -4.77
CA LEU A 142 -1.89 21.91 -5.22
C LEU A 142 -2.87 21.74 -4.04
N ALA A 143 -2.52 20.94 -3.03
CA ALA A 143 -3.34 20.79 -1.83
C ALA A 143 -3.47 22.11 -1.06
N VAL A 144 -2.38 22.87 -0.95
CA VAL A 144 -2.41 24.22 -0.33
C VAL A 144 -3.27 25.18 -1.15
N GLU A 145 -3.12 25.20 -2.48
CA GLU A 145 -3.94 26.03 -3.36
C GLU A 145 -5.43 25.69 -3.26
N LEU A 146 -5.78 24.41 -3.21
CA LEU A 146 -7.17 23.97 -3.02
C LEU A 146 -7.72 24.38 -1.65
N MET A 147 -6.92 24.30 -0.58
CA MET A 147 -7.33 24.79 0.74
C MET A 147 -7.57 26.29 0.74
N GLN A 148 -6.72 27.07 0.06
CA GLN A 148 -6.89 28.51 -0.08
C GLN A 148 -8.15 28.85 -0.88
N ALA A 149 -8.35 28.22 -2.03
CA ALA A 149 -9.57 28.41 -2.84
C ALA A 149 -10.84 27.99 -2.06
N ALA A 150 -10.78 26.91 -1.28
CA ALA A 150 -11.88 26.51 -0.41
C ALA A 150 -12.16 27.55 0.69
N ALA A 151 -11.12 28.15 1.28
CA ALA A 151 -11.29 29.21 2.26
C ALA A 151 -11.87 30.49 1.64
N GLU A 152 -11.42 30.88 0.44
CA GLU A 152 -11.95 32.03 -0.29
C GLU A 152 -13.41 31.85 -0.68
N THR A 153 -13.77 30.67 -1.20
CA THR A 153 -15.17 30.34 -1.53
C THR A 153 -16.06 30.30 -0.29
N ALA A 154 -15.56 29.76 0.83
CA ALA A 154 -16.27 29.81 2.11
C ALA A 154 -16.49 31.26 2.60
N ALA A 155 -15.48 32.12 2.48
CA ALA A 155 -15.58 33.53 2.82
C ALA A 155 -16.60 34.26 1.92
N ALA A 156 -16.57 34.00 0.61
CA ALA A 156 -17.53 34.56 -0.34
C ALA A 156 -18.97 34.15 -0.02
N ASN A 157 -19.19 32.87 0.32
CA ASN A 157 -20.50 32.37 0.72
C ASN A 157 -20.98 33.02 2.04
N ALA A 158 -20.08 33.23 3.00
CA ALA A 158 -20.42 33.92 4.24
C ALA A 158 -20.82 35.39 4.00
N TRP A 159 -20.13 36.08 3.08
CA TRP A 159 -20.52 37.43 2.66
C TRP A 159 -21.86 37.44 1.93
N ALA A 160 -22.11 36.48 1.04
CA ALA A 160 -23.40 36.35 0.35
C ALA A 160 -24.55 36.14 1.34
N ALA A 161 -24.38 35.26 2.34
CA ALA A 161 -25.39 35.03 3.37
C ALA A 161 -25.71 36.30 4.17
N ARG A 162 -24.69 37.09 4.54
CA ARG A 162 -24.91 38.38 5.22
C ARG A 162 -25.72 39.36 4.36
N LEU A 163 -25.41 39.45 3.07
CA LEU A 163 -26.17 40.30 2.15
C LEU A 163 -27.60 39.78 1.95
N GLU A 164 -27.79 38.46 1.92
CA GLU A 164 -29.12 37.86 1.87
C GLU A 164 -29.95 38.22 3.11
N ASP A 165 -29.34 38.17 4.31
CA ASP A 165 -29.98 38.62 5.56
C ASP A 165 -30.34 40.11 5.52
N GLU A 166 -29.41 40.99 5.10
CA GLU A 166 -29.68 42.43 4.94
C GLU A 166 -30.81 42.71 3.94
N VAL A 167 -30.85 41.98 2.82
CA VAL A 167 -31.92 42.11 1.82
C VAL A 167 -33.24 41.57 2.37
N ALA A 168 -33.22 40.49 3.16
CA ALA A 168 -34.41 39.96 3.82
C ALA A 168 -34.96 40.96 4.86
N ASP A 169 -34.10 41.62 5.63
CA ASP A 169 -34.49 42.69 6.56
C ASP A 169 -35.10 43.88 5.82
N LEU A 170 -34.52 44.32 4.70
CA LEU A 170 -35.11 45.38 3.88
C LEU A 170 -36.47 45.00 3.30
N ARG A 171 -36.65 43.72 2.92
CA ARG A 171 -37.92 43.20 2.39
C ARG A 171 -38.99 43.05 3.47
N THR A 172 -38.63 42.64 4.69
CA THR A 172 -39.57 42.45 5.81
C THR A 172 -39.88 43.75 6.54
N GLY A 173 -38.88 44.64 6.68
CA GLY A 173 -39.02 46.02 7.14
C GLY A 173 -39.92 46.86 6.23
N ARG A 174 -40.07 46.46 4.96
CA ARG A 174 -41.18 46.86 4.10
C ARG A 174 -42.47 46.13 4.52
N ARG A 175 -42.93 46.36 5.75
CA ARG A 175 -44.23 45.88 6.25
C ARG A 175 -45.38 46.35 5.33
N PRO A 176 -46.51 45.62 5.26
CA PRO A 176 -47.61 45.82 4.32
C PRO A 176 -48.50 47.05 4.63
N GLY A 177 -47.92 48.12 5.15
CA GLY A 177 -48.60 49.36 5.50
C GLY A 177 -47.66 50.54 5.29
N GLY A 178 -47.74 51.18 4.12
CA GLY A 178 -47.16 52.50 3.93
C GLY A 178 -45.68 52.55 3.55
N GLY A 179 -45.30 51.93 2.42
CA GLY A 179 -44.19 52.51 1.65
C GLY A 179 -44.48 53.98 1.34
N ILE A 180 -43.47 54.79 0.99
CA ILE A 180 -43.63 56.22 0.68
C ILE A 180 -44.84 56.48 -0.25
N ALA A 181 -45.08 55.59 -1.21
CA ALA A 181 -46.26 55.59 -2.08
C ALA A 181 -47.61 55.39 -1.35
N GLY A 182 -47.69 54.46 -0.39
CA GLY A 182 -48.89 54.24 0.43
C GLY A 182 -49.17 55.37 1.42
N GLN A 183 -48.13 55.95 2.03
CA GLN A 183 -48.25 57.13 2.88
C GLN A 183 -48.72 58.35 2.07
N ALA A 184 -48.20 58.53 0.85
CA ALA A 184 -48.63 59.57 -0.07
C ALA A 184 -50.09 59.38 -0.50
N ALA A 185 -50.50 58.14 -0.84
CA ALA A 185 -51.88 57.84 -1.21
C ALA A 185 -52.88 58.14 -0.07
N LEU A 186 -52.55 57.79 1.18
CA LEU A 186 -53.38 58.14 2.34
C LEU A 186 -53.50 59.65 2.54
N ARG A 187 -52.38 60.39 2.42
CA ARG A 187 -52.37 61.86 2.52
C ARG A 187 -53.23 62.50 1.43
N LEU A 188 -53.15 62.01 0.19
CA LEU A 188 -53.99 62.47 -0.91
C LEU A 188 -55.48 62.15 -0.68
N GLY A 189 -55.79 60.97 -0.13
CA GLY A 189 -57.16 60.61 0.26
C GLY A 189 -57.73 61.54 1.33
N HIS A 190 -56.95 61.85 2.37
CA HIS A 190 -57.35 62.82 3.40
C HIS A 190 -57.55 64.23 2.83
N LEU A 191 -56.66 64.69 1.93
CA LEU A 191 -56.80 65.97 1.26
C LEU A 191 -58.07 66.03 0.41
N ALA A 192 -58.35 65.00 -0.38
CA ALA A 192 -59.56 64.91 -1.19
C ALA A 192 -60.82 64.94 -0.32
N ALA A 193 -60.82 64.23 0.81
CA ALA A 193 -61.93 64.26 1.77
C ALA A 193 -62.14 65.66 2.38
N ALA A 194 -61.06 66.36 2.72
CA ALA A 194 -61.12 67.72 3.25
C ALA A 194 -61.71 68.71 2.23
N ILE A 195 -61.31 68.60 0.96
CA ILE A 195 -61.86 69.43 -0.13
C ILE A 195 -63.37 69.20 -0.28
N VAL A 196 -63.82 67.93 -0.28
CA VAL A 196 -65.25 67.60 -0.39
C VAL A 196 -66.04 68.11 0.82
N GLN A 197 -65.48 68.05 2.03
CA GLN A 197 -66.12 68.59 3.22
C GLN A 197 -66.22 70.12 3.18
N ALA A 198 -65.17 70.81 2.72
CA ALA A 198 -65.17 72.26 2.54
C ALA A 198 -66.22 72.70 1.50
N ASP A 199 -66.32 72.00 0.36
CA ASP A 199 -67.34 72.29 -0.66
C ASP A 199 -68.76 72.07 -0.13
N ARG A 200 -69.01 71.02 0.67
CA ARG A 200 -70.31 70.81 1.32
C ARG A 200 -70.63 71.88 2.36
N ALA A 201 -69.64 72.38 3.09
CA ALA A 201 -69.82 73.44 4.07
C ALA A 201 -70.13 74.79 3.40
N ALA A 202 -69.53 75.06 2.24
CA ALA A 202 -69.77 76.28 1.46
C ALA A 202 -71.14 76.31 0.75
N ARG A 203 -71.80 75.16 0.60
CA ARG A 203 -73.13 75.03 -0.02
C ARG A 203 -74.30 75.04 0.98
N ARG A 204 -74.03 75.23 2.28
CA ARG A 204 -75.04 75.41 3.34
C ARG A 204 -75.11 76.87 3.75
#